data_AF-A0A7W7WRZ8-F1
#
_entry.id   AF-A0A7W7WRZ8-F1
#
_cell.length_a   1.000
_cell.length_b   1.000
_cell.length_c   1.000
_cell.angle_alpha   90.00
_cell.angle_beta   90.00
_cell.angle_gamma   90.00
#
_symmetry.space_group_name_H-M   'P 1'
#
loop_
_entity.id
_entity.type
_entity.pdbx_description
1 polymer ?
#
loop_
_entity_poly.entity_id
_entity_poly.type
_entity_poly.pdbx_seq_one_letter_code
_entity_poly.pdbx_strand_id
1 'polypeptide(L)' 'MPVDALPNFTIVLRGYDPAQVDAVVRRAAEARVSTDPAQRSAVLSELSNTRLLVKFRGYDRSQVDDYLRQVTNLLR' A
#
# COMPACT_ATOMS: atom_id res chain seq x y z
N MET A 1 21.41 0.55 -0.23
CA MET A 1 20.09 1.21 -0.31
C MET A 1 19.17 0.49 0.65
N PRO A 2 18.57 1.15 1.67
CA PRO A 2 17.74 0.44 2.63
C PRO A 2 16.48 -0.08 1.93
N VAL A 3 16.14 -1.33 2.20
CA VAL A 3 15.17 -2.13 1.44
C VAL A 3 13.71 -1.88 1.79
N ASP A 4 13.39 -0.96 2.70
CA ASP A 4 12.04 -0.83 3.29
C ASP A 4 11.55 0.63 3.48
N ALA A 5 12.02 1.59 2.67
CA ALA A 5 11.52 2.97 2.77
C ALA A 5 10.10 3.08 2.19
N LEU A 6 9.14 3.50 3.02
CA LEU A 6 7.79 3.83 2.56
C LEU A 6 7.84 4.84 1.40
N PRO A 7 6.98 4.73 0.38
CA PRO A 7 6.90 5.71 -0.69
C PRO A 7 6.57 7.09 -0.11
N ASN A 8 7.23 8.12 -0.62
CA ASN A 8 6.94 9.50 -0.24
C ASN A 8 5.69 9.98 -0.98
N PHE A 9 4.51 9.76 -0.39
CA PHE A 9 3.26 10.30 -0.91
C PHE A 9 3.10 11.78 -0.57
N THR A 10 2.56 12.54 -1.50
CA THR A 10 2.26 13.96 -1.30
C THR A 10 1.10 14.11 -0.33
N ILE A 11 1.20 15.06 0.61
CA ILE A 11 0.10 15.39 1.52
C ILE A 11 -0.82 16.41 0.85
N VAL A 12 -2.11 16.08 0.77
CA VAL A 12 -3.15 16.92 0.19
C VAL A 12 -4.26 17.20 1.20
N LEU A 13 -5.08 18.22 0.93
CA LEU A 13 -6.15 18.63 1.85
C LEU A 13 -7.18 17.51 2.11
N ARG A 14 -7.45 16.66 1.11
CA ARG A 14 -8.37 15.52 1.19
C ARG A 14 -7.71 14.30 0.58
N GLY A 15 -7.07 13.51 1.42
CA GLY A 15 -6.29 12.34 1.02
C GLY A 15 -6.62 11.12 1.86
N TYR A 16 -6.05 9.97 1.50
CA TYR A 16 -6.15 8.78 2.33
C TYR A 16 -5.42 8.96 3.65
N ASP A 17 -5.92 8.29 4.69
CA ASP A 17 -5.28 8.27 5.99
C ASP A 17 -3.85 7.69 5.89
N PRO A 18 -2.80 8.49 6.14
CA PRO A 18 -1.42 8.04 6.11
C PRO A 18 -1.17 6.79 6.95
N ALA A 19 -1.79 6.69 8.13
CA ALA A 19 -1.60 5.53 8.99
C ALA A 19 -2.15 4.24 8.37
N GLN A 20 -3.28 4.33 7.65
CA GLN A 20 -3.84 3.18 6.94
C GLN A 20 -2.99 2.84 5.72
N VAL A 21 -2.56 3.84 4.96
CA VAL A 21 -1.69 3.64 3.81
C VAL A 21 -0.36 3.00 4.23
N ASP A 22 0.31 3.53 5.25
CA ASP A 22 1.59 3.00 5.74
C ASP A 22 1.47 1.54 6.20
N ALA A 23 0.37 1.20 6.87
CA ALA A 23 0.09 -0.18 7.29
C ALA A 23 -0.06 -1.14 6.10
N VAL A 24 -0.78 -0.69 5.06
CA VAL A 24 -1.00 -1.45 3.82
C VAL A 24 0.30 -1.61 3.05
N VAL A 25 1.08 -0.53 2.89
CA VAL A 25 2.38 -0.55 2.22
C VAL A 25 3.36 -1.48 2.92
N ARG A 26 3.42 -1.46 4.25
CA ARG A 26 4.29 -2.36 5.02
C ARG A 26 3.93 -3.82 4.81
N ARG A 27 2.64 -4.18 4.86
CA ARG A 27 2.18 -5.56 4.59
C ARG A 27 2.51 -6.02 3.17
N ALA A 28 2.35 -5.13 2.19
CA ALA A 28 2.75 -5.40 0.82
C ALA A 28 4.26 -5.67 0.67
N ALA A 29 5.10 -4.90 1.37
CA ALA A 29 6.55 -5.12 1.39
C ALA A 29 6.90 -6.47 2.02
N GLU A 30 6.28 -6.81 3.16
CA GLU A 30 6.43 -8.11 3.83
C GLU A 30 6.02 -9.28 2.92
N ALA A 31 4.91 -9.15 2.18
CA ALA A 31 4.47 -10.18 1.24
C ALA A 31 5.45 -10.37 0.09
N ARG A 32 6.08 -9.28 -0.39
CA ARG A 32 7.03 -9.34 -1.51
C ARG A 32 8.31 -10.12 -1.16
N VAL A 33 8.76 -10.05 0.10
CA VAL A 33 9.94 -10.80 0.56
C VAL A 33 9.60 -12.22 1.02
N SER A 34 8.31 -12.54 1.21
CA SER A 34 7.88 -13.89 1.56
C SER A 34 8.06 -14.86 0.40
N THR A 35 8.64 -16.02 0.70
CA THR A 35 8.79 -17.14 -0.24
C THR A 35 7.52 -17.99 -0.35
N ASP A 36 6.51 -17.76 0.48
CA ASP A 36 5.25 -18.51 0.48
C ASP A 36 4.22 -17.90 -0.51
N PRO A 37 3.85 -18.62 -1.59
CA PRO A 37 2.85 -18.16 -2.55
C PRO A 37 1.44 -17.98 -1.93
N ALA A 38 1.08 -18.79 -0.93
CA ALA A 38 -0.23 -18.69 -0.29
C ALA A 38 -0.36 -17.40 0.52
N GLN A 39 0.69 -17.04 1.26
CA GLN A 39 0.78 -15.78 1.97
C GLN A 39 0.72 -14.58 1.00
N ARG A 40 1.42 -14.63 -0.14
CA ARG A 40 1.35 -13.58 -1.16
C ARG A 40 -0.08 -13.40 -1.71
N SER A 41 -0.75 -14.51 -2.03
CA SER A 41 -2.13 -14.46 -2.54
C SER A 41 -3.12 -13.92 -1.51
N ALA A 42 -2.97 -14.27 -0.22
CA ALA A 42 -3.82 -13.75 0.85
C ALA A 42 -3.68 -12.22 0.98
N VAL A 43 -2.44 -11.73 0.96
CA VAL A 43 -2.17 -10.28 1.00
C VAL A 43 -2.72 -9.59 -0.25
N LEU A 44 -2.58 -10.18 -1.44
CA LEU A 44 -3.15 -9.64 -2.68
C LEU A 44 -4.68 -9.45 -2.57
N SER A 45 -5.38 -10.44 -2.04
CA SER A 45 -6.83 -10.36 -1.80
C SER A 45 -7.19 -9.30 -0.77
N GLU A 46 -6.40 -9.15 0.29
CA GLU A 46 -6.61 -8.10 1.30
C GLU A 46 -6.41 -6.69 0.70
N LEU A 47 -5.32 -6.47 -0.03
CA LEU A 47 -5.01 -5.20 -0.70
C LEU A 47 -6.13 -4.79 -1.65
N SER A 48 -6.66 -5.74 -2.42
CA SER A 48 -7.74 -5.50 -3.40
C SER A 48 -9.08 -5.11 -2.77
N ASN A 49 -9.31 -5.52 -1.52
CA ASN A 49 -10.56 -5.25 -0.79
C ASN A 49 -10.44 -4.14 0.26
N THR A 50 -9.23 -3.60 0.46
CA THR A 50 -8.98 -2.59 1.49
C THR A 50 -9.68 -1.28 1.13
N ARG A 51 -10.48 -0.76 2.06
CA ARG A 51 -11.11 0.57 1.94
C ARG A 51 -10.38 1.57 2.81
N LEU A 52 -9.62 2.44 2.16
CA LEU A 52 -8.88 3.50 2.83
C LEU A 52 -9.81 4.68 3.16
N LEU A 53 -9.76 5.14 4.41
CA LEU A 53 -10.54 6.30 4.84
C LEU A 53 -9.91 7.60 4.32
N VAL A 54 -10.76 8.57 3.98
CA VAL A 54 -10.32 9.91 3.57
C VAL A 54 -10.36 10.85 4.77
N LYS A 55 -9.26 11.58 5.00
CA LYS A 55 -9.17 12.59 6.06
C LYS A 55 -8.52 13.88 5.57
N PHE A 56 -8.54 14.90 6.44
CA PHE A 56 -7.76 16.11 6.19
C PHE A 56 -6.27 15.84 6.31
N ARG A 57 -5.46 16.45 5.43
CA ARG A 57 -4.00 16.24 5.37
C ARG A 57 -3.66 14.75 5.23
N GLY A 58 -4.29 14.12 4.24
CA GLY A 58 -4.02 12.73 3.88
C GLY A 58 -3.08 12.62 2.69
N TYR A 59 -2.63 11.41 2.40
CA TYR A 59 -1.84 11.13 1.20
C TYR A 59 -2.68 11.24 -0.07
N ASP A 60 -2.06 11.73 -1.14
CA ASP A 60 -2.69 11.85 -2.43
C ASP A 60 -3.25 10.50 -2.89
N ARG A 61 -4.56 10.48 -3.14
CA ARG A 61 -5.29 9.25 -3.45
C ARG A 61 -4.82 8.62 -4.76
N SER A 62 -4.52 9.44 -5.77
CA SER A 62 -4.06 8.93 -7.06
C SER A 62 -2.69 8.28 -6.94
N GLN A 63 -1.76 8.89 -6.19
CA GLN A 63 -0.43 8.32 -5.95
C GLN A 63 -0.51 7.00 -5.18
N VAL A 64 -1.37 6.93 -4.17
CA VAL A 64 -1.60 5.71 -3.38
C VAL A 64 -2.23 4.62 -4.26
N ASP A 65 -3.29 4.93 -5.00
CA ASP A 65 -3.97 3.95 -5.86
C ASP A 65 -3.05 3.41 -6.96
N ASP A 66 -2.24 4.27 -7.56
CA ASP A 66 -1.25 3.88 -8.57
C ASP A 66 -0.16 2.99 -7.97
N TYR A 67 0.33 3.32 -6.77
CA TYR A 67 1.29 2.48 -6.06
C TYR A 67 0.71 1.11 -5.71
N LEU A 68 -0.50 1.06 -5.15
CA LEU A 68 -1.17 -0.20 -4.81
C LEU A 68 -1.42 -1.06 -6.05
N ARG A 69 -1.77 -0.45 -7.19
CA ARG A 69 -1.91 -1.16 -8.47
C ARG A 69 -0.58 -1.76 -8.93
N GLN A 70 0.52 -1.00 -8.84
CA GLN A 70 1.86 -1.49 -9.19
C GLN A 70 2.29 -2.67 -8.30
N VAL A 71 2.12 -2.56 -6.99
CA VAL A 71 2.45 -3.62 -6.04
C VAL A 71 1.61 -4.88 -6.30
N THR A 72 0.30 -4.72 -6.51
CA THR A 72 -0.62 -5.82 -6.84
C THR A 72 -0.15 -6.56 -8.08
N ASN A 73 0.31 -5.84 -9.11
CA ASN A 73 0.86 -6.45 -10.32
C ASN A 73 2.18 -7.18 -10.09
N LEU A 74 3.01 -6.73 -9.14
CA LEU A 74 4.29 -7.37 -8.80
C LEU A 74 4.12 -8.63 -7.93
N LEU A 75 3.04 -8.72 -7.15
CA LEU A 75 2.76 -9.86 -6.28
C LEU A 75 2.08 -11.04 -7.00
N ARG A 76 1.50 -10.77 -8.17
CA ARG A 76 0.90 -11.77 -9.07
C ARG A 76 1.95 -12.70 -9.67
#